data_AF-A0A0L8FFG7-F1
#
_entry.id   AF-A0A0L8FFG7-F1
#
_cell.length_a   1.000
_cell.length_b   1.000
_cell.length_c   1.000
_cell.angle_alpha   90.00
_cell.angle_beta   90.00
_cell.angle_gamma   90.00
#
_symmetry.space_group_name_H-M   'P 1'
#
loop_
_entity.id
_entity.type
_entity.pdbx_description
1 polymer ?
#
loop_
_entity_poly.entity_id
_entity_poly.type
_entity_poly.pdbx_seq_one_letter_code
_entity_poly.pdbx_strand_id
1 'polypeptide(L)' 'MDSQIIQQNGGNHSPISTGTQMDDRDNVSKTNLIVNYLPQTMTQEEIRSLFASIGEVESCKLIRDKPT' A
#
# COMPACT_ATOMS: atom_id res chain seq x y z
N MET A 1 58.31 2.36 9.10
CA MET A 1 58.62 1.28 10.05
C MET A 1 58.06 1.73 11.39
N ASP A 2 56.84 1.49 11.81
CA ASP A 2 55.71 0.75 11.27
C ASP A 2 54.43 1.34 11.87
N SER A 3 53.31 1.00 11.26
CA SER A 3 51.99 1.60 11.44
C SER A 3 51.31 1.30 12.80
N GLN A 4 50.26 2.09 13.08
CA GLN A 4 48.93 1.63 13.52
C GLN A 4 48.51 1.71 15.01
N ILE A 5 47.78 2.79 15.30
CA ILE A 5 46.42 2.89 15.90
C ILE A 5 45.90 1.66 16.66
N ILE A 6 45.55 1.86 17.94
CA ILE A 6 44.48 1.11 18.61
C ILE A 6 43.63 2.07 19.45
N GLN A 7 42.67 2.74 18.80
CA GLN A 7 41.56 3.39 19.49
C GLN A 7 40.50 2.32 19.74
N GLN A 8 40.31 1.94 21.00
CA GLN A 8 39.23 1.06 21.43
C GLN A 8 37.91 1.81 21.28
N ASN A 9 37.23 1.59 20.15
CA ASN A 9 35.87 2.06 19.94
C ASN A 9 34.90 0.98 20.46
N GLY A 10 34.23 1.28 21.57
CA GLY A 10 33.14 0.48 22.09
C GLY A 10 32.03 0.41 21.05
N GLY A 11 31.91 -0.73 20.39
CA GLY A 11 30.80 -1.03 19.50
C GLY A 11 29.51 -1.08 20.31
N ASN A 12 28.65 -0.09 20.11
CA ASN A 12 27.20 -0.23 20.19
C ASN A 12 26.55 1.00 19.53
N HIS A 13 26.91 1.27 18.28
CA HIS A 13 25.97 1.93 17.39
C HIS A 13 25.10 0.83 16.80
N SER A 14 23.91 0.68 17.39
CA SER A 14 22.79 -0.02 16.76
C SER A 14 22.72 0.38 15.28
N PRO A 15 22.36 -0.55 14.37
CA PRO A 15 22.19 -0.17 12.98
C PRO A 15 21.22 1.01 12.96
N ILE A 16 21.69 2.13 12.42
CA ILE A 16 20.81 3.22 12.01
C ILE A 16 19.90 2.58 10.97
N SER A 17 18.76 2.10 11.42
CA SER A 17 17.61 1.77 10.57
C SER A 17 17.16 3.10 10.00
N THR A 18 17.90 3.60 9.01
CA THR A 18 17.36 4.42 7.94
C THR A 18 16.51 3.50 7.07
N GLY A 19 15.52 2.89 7.71
CA GLY A 19 14.32 2.51 7.02
C GLY A 19 13.75 3.83 6.55
N THR A 20 13.87 4.06 5.26
CA THR A 20 13.00 4.96 4.51
C THR A 20 11.58 4.70 4.97
N GLN A 21 11.13 5.48 5.96
CA GLN A 21 9.73 5.70 6.28
C GLN A 21 9.18 6.55 5.14
N MET A 22 9.20 5.98 3.93
CA MET A 22 8.49 6.52 2.78
C MET A 22 7.04 6.16 2.99
N ASP A 23 6.37 7.01 3.77
CA ASP A 23 4.96 7.32 3.64
C ASP A 23 4.05 6.16 3.16
N ASP A 24 3.89 5.14 4.02
CA ASP A 24 2.88 4.09 3.81
C ASP A 24 1.46 4.68 3.71
N ARG A 25 1.22 5.88 4.24
CA ARG A 25 -0.09 6.55 4.19
C ARG A 25 -0.42 7.10 2.80
N ASP A 26 0.56 7.60 2.06
CA ASP A 26 0.43 8.03 0.68
C ASP A 26 0.31 6.86 -0.30
N ASN A 27 0.60 5.63 0.11
CA ASN A 27 0.43 4.45 -0.74
C ASN A 27 -1.00 3.91 -0.72
N VAL A 28 -1.64 3.90 0.46
CA VAL A 28 -3.02 3.39 0.65
C VAL A 28 -4.05 4.17 -0.17
N SER A 29 -3.82 5.46 -0.40
CA SER A 29 -4.71 6.28 -1.23
C SER A 29 -4.58 5.98 -2.73
N LYS A 30 -3.41 5.53 -3.20
CA LYS A 30 -3.12 5.26 -4.62
C LYS A 30 -3.78 4.00 -5.18
N THR A 31 -4.28 3.11 -4.32
CA THR A 31 -4.91 1.85 -4.73
C THR A 31 -6.44 1.92 -4.80
N ASN A 32 -7.03 3.09 -4.55
CA ASN A 32 -8.48 3.28 -4.63
C ASN A 32 -8.90 3.62 -6.06
N LEU A 33 -9.91 2.91 -6.56
CA LEU A 33 -10.46 3.13 -7.90
C LEU A 33 -11.91 3.64 -7.79
N ILE A 34 -12.21 4.70 -8.54
CA ILE A 34 -13.58 5.18 -8.77
C ILE A 34 -13.99 4.77 -10.17
N VAL A 35 -14.99 3.90 -10.28
CA VAL A 35 -15.49 3.39 -11.55
C VAL A 35 -16.88 3.95 -11.80
N ASN A 36 -17.04 4.67 -12.92
CA ASN A 36 -18.29 5.26 -13.34
C ASN A 36 -18.92 4.44 -14.48
N TYR A 37 -20.19 4.72 -14.78
CA TYR A 37 -20.94 4.09 -15.89
C TYR A 37 -21.14 2.58 -15.74
N LEU A 38 -21.28 2.12 -14.50
CA LEU A 38 -21.67 0.74 -14.25
C LEU A 38 -23.15 0.54 -14.57
N PRO A 39 -23.53 -0.59 -15.19
CA PRO A 39 -24.94 -0.97 -15.34
C PRO A 39 -25.66 -1.00 -13.98
N GLN A 40 -26.92 -0.56 -13.92
CA GLN A 40 -27.70 -0.57 -12.67
C GLN A 40 -27.90 -1.98 -12.09
N THR A 41 -27.87 -2.99 -12.96
CA THR A 41 -27.99 -4.40 -12.58
C THR A 41 -26.72 -4.95 -11.94
N MET A 42 -25.55 -4.35 -12.22
CA MET A 42 -24.24 -4.91 -11.84
C MET A 42 -24.05 -4.88 -10.34
N THR A 43 -23.69 -6.01 -9.74
CA THR A 43 -23.57 -6.22 -8.30
C THR A 43 -22.13 -6.05 -7.80
N GLN A 44 -21.98 -5.91 -6.49
CA GLN A 44 -20.66 -5.81 -5.84
C GLN A 44 -19.83 -7.09 -6.04
N GLU A 45 -20.49 -8.24 -6.15
CA GLU A 45 -19.84 -9.55 -6.32
C GLU A 45 -19.29 -9.72 -7.74
N GLU A 46 -20.02 -9.24 -8.75
CA GLU A 46 -19.53 -9.16 -10.13
C GLU A 46 -18.34 -8.20 -10.25
N ILE A 47 -18.38 -7.04 -9.60
CA ILE A 47 -17.25 -6.09 -9.56
C ILE A 47 -16.03 -6.76 -8.93
N ARG A 48 -16.18 -7.39 -7.76
CA ARG A 48 -15.07 -8.12 -7.13
C ARG A 48 -14.52 -9.21 -8.03
N SER A 49 -15.38 -9.99 -8.67
CA SER A 49 -14.96 -11.05 -9.58
C SER A 49 -14.19 -10.52 -10.79
N LEU A 50 -14.60 -9.36 -11.34
CA LEU A 50 -13.91 -8.71 -12.45
C LEU A 50 -12.47 -8.32 -12.08
N PHE A 51 -12.29 -7.73 -10.89
CA PHE A 51 -10.97 -7.30 -10.41
C PHE A 51 -10.15 -8.42 -9.77
N ALA A 52 -10.75 -9.54 -9.36
CA ALA A 52 -10.07 -10.66 -8.71
C ALA A 52 -8.94 -11.27 -9.56
N SER A 53 -9.05 -11.19 -10.89
CA SER A 53 -7.99 -11.62 -11.81
C SER A 53 -6.77 -10.70 -11.84
N ILE A 54 -6.95 -9.42 -11.51
CA ILE A 54 -5.90 -8.40 -11.46
C ILE A 54 -5.24 -8.40 -10.08
N GLY A 55 -6.02 -8.56 -9.01
CA GLY A 55 -5.53 -8.59 -7.63
C GLY A 55 -6.64 -8.72 -6.59
N GLU A 56 -6.25 -8.86 -5.32
CA GLU A 56 -7.19 -8.96 -4.21
C GLU A 56 -7.89 -7.61 -3.95
N VAL A 57 -9.21 -7.66 -3.74
CA VAL A 57 -10.03 -6.48 -3.45
C VAL A 57 -10.28 -6.40 -1.94
N GLU A 58 -9.52 -5.54 -1.25
CA GLU A 58 -9.62 -5.34 0.19
C GLU A 58 -11.01 -4.78 0.59
N SER A 59 -11.50 -3.78 -0.16
CA SER A 59 -12.80 -3.16 0.05
C SER A 59 -13.45 -2.80 -1.28
N CYS A 60 -14.78 -2.89 -1.34
CA CYS A 60 -15.56 -2.47 -2.48
C CYS A 60 -16.84 -1.80 -1.99
N LYS A 61 -17.24 -0.70 -2.62
CA LYS A 61 -18.50 -0.01 -2.31
C LYS A 61 -19.21 0.31 -3.62
N LEU A 62 -20.43 -0.19 -3.77
CA LEU A 62 -21.28 0.11 -4.92
C LEU A 62 -22.36 1.11 -4.49
N ILE A 63 -22.31 2.31 -5.06
CA ILE A 63 -23.32 3.35 -4.85
C ILE A 63 -24.34 3.25 -5.99
N ARG A 64 -25.63 3.20 -5.67
CA ARG A 64 -26.74 3.26 -6.63
C ARG A 64 -27.68 4.39 -6.24
N ASP A 65 -28.24 5.05 -7.25
CA ASP A 65 -29.29 6.04 -7.01
C ASP A 65 -30.54 5.34 -6.43
N LYS A 66 -31.28 6.04 -5.55
CA LYS A 66 -32.53 5.49 -5.02
C LYS A 66 -33.58 5.61 -6.12
N PRO A 67 -34.20 4.52 -6.58
CA PRO A 67 -35.32 4.64 -7.50
C PRO A 67 -36.39 5.51 -6.83
N THR A 68 -36.73 6.63 -7.46
CA THR A 68 -37.83 7.52 -7.08
C THR A 68 -39.07 7.20 -7.89
#